data_AF-A0A1W9WEM0-F1
#
_entry.id   AF-A0A1W9WEM0-F1
#
_cell.length_a   1.000
_cell.length_b   1.000
_cell.length_c   1.000
_cell.angle_alpha   90.00
_cell.angle_beta   90.00
_cell.angle_gamma   90.00
#
_symmetry.space_group_name_H-M   'P 1'
#
loop_
_entity.id
_entity.type
_entity.pdbx_description
1 polymer ?
#
loop_
_entity_poly.entity_id
_entity_poly.type
_entity_poly.pdbx_seq_one_letter_code
_entity_poly.pdbx_strand_id
1 'polypeptide(L)'
;MFFNMGITRSHLSRLVKQGKTNVTKQPNGYSIYNASDVYGYVGKKRRNLNVIYARFSTSKQKADLVRQIETFNFYSTRHKNCKGFL
;
A
#
# COMPACT_ATOMS: atom_id res chain seq x y z
N MET A 1 6.59 0.46 -2.17
CA MET A 1 5.72 1.66 -2.33
C MET A 1 5.17 2.02 -0.95
N PHE A 2 5.58 3.16 -0.36
CA PHE A 2 5.22 3.57 1.02
C PHE A 2 4.51 4.93 1.08
N PHE A 3 3.91 5.34 -0.04
CA PHE A 3 3.40 6.70 -0.25
C PHE A 3 2.38 7.16 0.81
N ASN A 4 1.60 6.23 1.37
CA ASN A 4 0.55 6.54 2.35
C ASN A 4 1.03 6.51 3.82
N MET A 5 2.34 6.44 4.07
CA MET A 5 2.89 6.32 5.42
C MET A 5 3.31 7.65 6.05
N GLY A 6 3.28 8.76 5.29
CA GLY A 6 3.74 10.07 5.77
C GLY A 6 5.26 10.19 5.85
N ILE A 7 6.00 9.28 5.21
CA ILE A 7 7.47 9.31 5.11
C ILE A 7 7.88 9.65 3.69
N THR A 8 8.82 10.58 3.56
CA THR A 8 9.40 10.98 2.28
C THR A 8 10.48 10.01 1.81
N ARG A 9 10.77 10.00 0.50
CA ARG A 9 11.86 9.19 -0.07
C ARG A 9 13.24 9.58 0.47
N SER A 10 13.46 10.88 0.71
CA SER A 10 14.71 11.37 1.31
C SER A 10 14.90 10.83 2.72
N HIS A 11 13.82 10.74 3.52
CA HIS A 11 13.89 10.17 4.85
C HIS A 11 14.17 8.67 4.82
N LEU A 12 13.54 7.92 3.93
CA LEU A 12 13.85 6.50 3.68
C LEU A 12 15.32 6.28 3.27
N SER A 13 15.86 7.11 2.39
CA SER A 13 17.28 7.05 2.00
C SER A 13 18.21 7.31 3.19
N ARG A 14 17.84 8.24 4.07
CA ARG A 14 18.59 8.50 5.31
C ARG A 14 18.56 7.31 6.27
N LEU A 15 17.41 6.65 6.42
CA LEU A 15 17.27 5.46 7.27
C LEU A 15 18.12 4.28 6.77
N VAL A 16 18.23 4.11 5.45
CA VAL A 16 19.14 3.12 4.85
C VAL A 16 20.59 3.45 5.16
N LYS A 17 21.01 4.72 5.01
CA LYS A 17 22.38 5.15 5.36
C LYS A 17 22.70 4.97 6.85
N GLN A 18 21.69 5.06 7.71
CA GLN A 18 21.79 4.84 9.16
C GLN A 18 21.72 3.36 9.57
N GLY A 19 21.56 2.42 8.63
CA GLY A 19 21.46 0.99 8.92
C GLY A 19 20.14 0.57 9.58
N LYS A 20 19.12 1.45 9.63
CA LYS A 20 17.82 1.18 10.28
C LYS A 20 16.84 0.42 9.40
N THR A 21 17.12 0.28 8.11
CA THR A 21 16.23 -0.35 7.15
C THR A 21 17.05 -0.98 6.05
N ASN A 22 16.82 -2.26 5.76
CA ASN A 22 17.50 -2.94 4.67
C ASN A 22 16.86 -2.57 3.32
N VAL A 23 17.71 -2.40 2.29
CA VAL A 23 17.27 -2.13 0.92
C VAL A 23 17.83 -3.18 -0.02
N THR A 24 16.96 -3.73 -0.86
CA THR A 24 17.34 -4.59 -1.98
C THR A 24 17.29 -3.76 -3.25
N LYS A 25 18.44 -3.56 -3.89
CA LYS A 25 18.49 -2.95 -5.22
C LYS A 25 18.16 -4.02 -6.25
N GLN A 26 17.14 -3.79 -7.06
CA GLN A 26 16.92 -4.61 -8.24
C GLN A 26 17.83 -4.18 -9.39
N PRO A 27 18.10 -5.09 -10.35
CA PRO A 27 18.86 -4.79 -11.55
C PRO A 27 18.21 -3.71 -12.44
N ASN A 28 16.92 -3.43 -12.27
CA ASN A 28 16.19 -2.35 -12.93
C ASN A 28 16.39 -0.96 -12.28
N GLY A 29 17.28 -0.83 -11.30
CA GLY A 29 17.55 0.42 -10.58
C GLY A 29 16.53 0.79 -9.51
N TYR A 30 15.45 0.02 -9.35
CA TYR A 30 14.48 0.25 -8.27
C TYR A 30 15.01 -0.28 -6.94
N SER A 31 14.79 0.52 -5.89
CA SER A 31 15.08 0.13 -4.52
C SER A 31 13.83 -0.40 -3.84
N ILE A 32 13.84 -1.69 -3.49
CA ILE A 32 12.82 -2.28 -2.63
C ILE A 32 13.30 -2.21 -1.19
N TYR A 33 12.56 -1.48 -0.36
CA TYR A 33 12.83 -1.43 1.08
C TYR A 33 12.06 -2.55 1.77
N ASN A 34 12.66 -3.12 2.81
CA ASN A 34 11.98 -4.09 3.66
C ASN A 34 10.76 -3.45 4.33
N ALA A 35 9.58 -3.97 4.05
CA ALA A 35 8.34 -3.43 4.60
C ALA A 35 8.32 -3.49 6.13
N SER A 36 8.81 -4.58 6.73
CA SER A 36 8.78 -4.79 8.19
C SER A 36 9.56 -3.70 8.92
N ASP A 37 10.76 -3.38 8.45
CA ASP A 37 11.63 -2.34 9.01
C ASP A 37 10.96 -0.95 8.93
N VAL A 38 10.33 -0.65 7.79
CA VAL A 38 9.64 0.63 7.58
C VAL A 38 8.37 0.75 8.44
N TYR A 39 7.58 -0.33 8.57
CA TYR A 39 6.41 -0.35 9.44
C TYR A 39 6.79 -0.25 10.92
N GLY A 40 7.86 -0.93 11.34
CA GLY A 40 8.42 -0.83 12.69
C GLY A 40 8.87 0.60 13.01
N TYR A 41 9.60 1.25 12.10
CA TYR A 41 10.06 2.62 12.29
C TYR A 41 8.93 3.65 12.41
N VAL A 42 7.86 3.49 11.63
CA VAL A 42 6.70 4.40 11.66
C VAL A 42 5.79 4.12 12.86
N GLY A 43 6.02 3.05 13.62
CA GLY A 43 5.16 2.65 14.74
C GLY A 43 3.73 2.27 14.30
N LYS A 44 3.53 2.03 13.00
CA LYS A 44 2.23 1.65 12.44
C LYS A 44 2.22 0.14 12.23
N LYS A 45 1.25 -0.54 12.85
CA LYS A 45 0.97 -1.95 12.51
C LYS A 45 0.63 -2.05 11.03
N ARG A 46 1.22 -3.03 10.35
CA ARG A 46 0.91 -3.35 8.95
C ARG A 46 -0.58 -3.68 8.86
N ARG A 47 -1.37 -2.72 8.35
CA ARG A 47 -2.79 -2.96 8.05
C ARG A 47 -2.87 -3.61 6.67
N ASN A 48 -3.74 -4.61 6.52
CA ASN A 48 -4.10 -5.15 5.22
C ASN A 48 -4.91 -4.09 4.48
N LEU A 49 -4.20 -3.18 3.80
CA LEU A 49 -4.79 -2.11 3.01
C LEU A 49 -5.02 -2.64 1.59
N ASN A 50 -6.29 -2.71 1.19
CA ASN A 50 -6.63 -2.87 -0.22
C ASN A 50 -6.52 -1.49 -0.88
N VAL A 51 -5.43 -1.25 -1.61
CA VAL A 51 -5.20 0.02 -2.31
C VAL A 51 -5.50 -0.19 -3.78
N ILE A 52 -6.49 0.54 -4.30
CA ILE A 52 -6.79 0.58 -5.73
C ILE A 52 -6.13 1.85 -6.29
N TYR A 53 -5.14 1.69 -7.16
CA TYR A 53 -4.53 2.79 -7.89
C TYR A 53 -5.08 2.82 -9.31
N ALA A 54 -5.82 3.86 -9.66
CA ALA A 54 -6.39 4.03 -10.99
C ALA A 54 -6.07 5.43 -11.54
N ARG A 55 -5.67 5.48 -12.82
CA ARG A 55 -5.49 6.72 -13.58
C ARG A 55 -6.58 6.78 -14.64
N PHE A 56 -7.29 7.90 -14.70
CA PHE A 56 -8.34 8.15 -15.68
C PHE A 56 -8.05 9.43 -16.44
N SER A 57 -8.36 9.42 -17.73
CA SER A 57 -8.15 10.54 -18.64
C SER A 57 -9.35 11.48 -18.69
N THR A 58 -10.53 11.02 -18.25
CA THR A 58 -11.78 11.80 -18.30
C THR A 58 -12.58 11.67 -17.02
N SER A 59 -13.32 12.73 -16.68
CA SER A 59 -14.14 12.79 -15.46
C SER A 59 -15.27 11.73 -15.42
N LYS A 60 -15.74 11.25 -16.57
CA LYS A 60 -16.75 10.18 -16.67
C LYS A 60 -16.25 8.86 -16.06
N GLN A 61 -14.98 8.52 -16.28
CA GLN A 61 -14.36 7.30 -15.76
C GLN A 61 -14.26 7.29 -14.22
N LYS A 62 -14.31 8.45 -13.57
CA LYS A 62 -14.31 8.57 -12.11
C LYS A 62 -15.59 7.97 -11.51
N ALA A 63 -16.74 8.21 -12.12
CA ALA A 63 -18.02 7.72 -11.61
C ALA A 63 -18.10 6.18 -11.70
N ASP A 64 -17.61 5.61 -12.79
CA ASP A 64 -17.52 4.15 -12.94
C ASP A 64 -16.57 3.52 -11.92
N LEU A 65 -15.47 4.19 -11.60
CA LEU A 65 -14.53 3.71 -10.59
C LEU A 65 -15.15 3.68 -9.19
N VAL A 66 -15.97 4.68 -8.85
CA VAL A 66 -16.71 4.71 -7.58
C VAL A 66 -17.66 3.52 -7.49
N ARG A 67 -18.43 3.24 -8.56
CA ARG A 67 -19.31 2.06 -8.62
C ARG A 67 -18.55 0.74 -8.47
N GLN A 68 -17.38 0.64 -9.09
CA GLN A 68 -16.52 -0.56 -8.97
C GLN A 68 -15.97 -0.72 -7.55
N ILE A 69 -15.61 0.36 -6.88
CA ILE A 69 -15.17 0.35 -5.47
C ILE A 69 -16.31 -0.11 -4.56
N GLU A 70 -17.52 0.43 -4.76
CA GLU A 70 -18.71 0.02 -3.99
C GLU A 70 -19.01 -1.47 -4.17
N THR A 71 -18.98 -1.95 -5.43
CA THR A 71 -19.17 -3.36 -5.77
C THR A 71 -18.12 -4.24 -5.10
N PHE A 72 -16.84 -3.86 -5.18
CA PHE A 72 -15.75 -4.61 -4.57
C PHE A 72 -15.88 -4.68 -3.04
N ASN A 73 -16.22 -3.57 -2.38
CA ASN A 73 -16.44 -3.53 -0.94
C ASN A 73 -17.64 -4.39 -0.50
N PHE A 74 -18.72 -4.40 -1.28
CA PHE A 74 -19.87 -5.25 -1.05
C PHE A 74 -19.47 -6.74 -1.06
N TYR A 75 -18.72 -7.17 -2.08
CA TYR A 75 -18.25 -8.56 -2.17
C TYR A 75 -17.23 -8.91 -1.07
N SER A 76 -16.29 -8.01 -0.74
CA SER A 76 -15.29 -8.26 0.30
C SER A 76 -15.92 -8.45 1.69
N THR A 77 -16.92 -7.64 2.02
CA THR A 77 -17.66 -7.74 3.29
C THR A 77 -18.47 -9.04 3.37
N ARG A 78 -19.13 -9.40 2.27
CA ARG A 78 -19.90 -10.66 2.18
C ARG A 78 -19.01 -11.89 2.38
N HIS A 79 -17.80 -11.88 1.81
CA HIS A 79 -16.87 -13.00 1.94
C HIS A 79 -16.29 -13.17 3.36
N LYS A 80 -16.17 -12.08 4.15
CA LYS A 80 -15.77 -12.17 5.56
C LYS A 80 -16.86 -12.74 6.45
N ASN A 81 -18.13 -12.40 6.19
CA ASN A 81 -19.26 -12.95 6.93
C ASN A 81 -19.49 -14.45 6.67
N CYS A 82 -19.12 -14.96 5.49
CA CYS A 82 -19.21 -16.38 5.17
C CYS A 82 -18.04 -17.23 5.72
N LYS A 83 -16.96 -16.63 6.22
CA LYS A 83 -15.81 -17.34 6.82
C LYS A 83 -15.84 -17.37 8.35
N GLY A 84 -16.94 -16.95 8.99
CA GLY A 84 -17.14 -17.01 10.44
C GLY A 84 -17.77 -18.31 10.95
N PHE A 85 -17.79 -19.39 10.16
CA PHE A 85 -18.48 -20.65 10.49
C PHE A 85 -17.63 -21.92 10.31
N LEU A 86 -16.30 -21.79 10.31
CA LEU A 86 -15.37 -22.92 10.29
C LEU A 86 -14.20 -22.65 11.23
#